data_AF-A0A952NVN9-F1
#
_entry.id   AF-A0A952NVN9-F1
#
_cell.length_a   1.000
_cell.length_b   1.000
_cell.length_c   1.000
_cell.angle_alpha   90.00
_cell.angle_beta   90.00
_cell.angle_gamma   90.00
#
_symmetry.space_group_name_H-M   'P 1'
#
loop_
_entity.id
_entity.type
_entity.pdbx_description
1 polymer ?
#
loop_
_entity_poly.entity_id
_entity_poly.type
_entity_poly.pdbx_seq_one_letter_code
_entity_poly.pdbx_strand_id
1 'polypeptide(L)'
;MASNHGHSAGGQPQVENYANAHHIVPAALLTKILLALVALTVLTVVTAKFVHLGALAVPVAFGIALVKALMVMGYFMGLKYDTKGNRIIFATGFMGLALLFFFCALDTFSRVLQSNTLF
;
A
#
# COMPACT_ATOMS: atom_id res chain seq x y z
N MET A 1 58.06 -42.77 20.35
CA MET A 1 57.21 -41.98 21.26
C MET A 1 56.51 -40.91 20.43
N ALA A 2 55.30 -41.20 19.95
CA ALA A 2 54.46 -40.22 19.25
C ALA A 2 53.27 -39.91 20.17
N SER A 3 53.19 -38.66 20.63
CA SER A 3 52.11 -38.16 21.47
C SER A 3 50.84 -38.00 20.62
N ASN A 4 49.84 -38.82 20.92
CA ASN A 4 48.47 -38.68 20.43
C ASN A 4 47.86 -37.44 21.10
N HIS A 5 47.78 -36.32 20.39
CA HIS A 5 47.01 -35.16 20.82
C HIS A 5 45.53 -35.42 20.51
N GLY A 6 44.83 -35.98 21.49
CA GLY A 6 43.39 -36.11 21.48
C GLY A 6 42.74 -34.74 21.60
N HIS A 7 42.19 -34.24 20.49
CA HIS A 7 41.24 -33.14 20.50
C HIS A 7 39.84 -33.71 20.69
N SER A 8 39.43 -33.86 21.95
CA SER A 8 38.04 -33.98 22.36
C SER A 8 37.58 -32.64 22.91
N ALA A 9 36.77 -31.92 22.16
CA ALA A 9 35.90 -30.88 22.69
C ALA A 9 34.63 -30.88 21.84
N GLY A 10 33.53 -31.31 22.47
CA GLY A 10 32.24 -31.44 21.82
C GLY A 10 31.78 -30.12 21.19
N GLY A 11 31.60 -30.14 19.88
CA GLY A 11 30.68 -29.23 19.20
C GLY A 11 29.27 -29.72 19.49
N GLN A 12 28.57 -29.00 20.38
CA GLN A 12 27.12 -29.13 20.54
C GLN A 12 26.48 -29.16 19.15
N PRO A 13 25.56 -30.09 18.82
CA PRO A 13 24.66 -29.82 17.71
C PRO A 13 23.90 -28.54 18.11
N GLN A 14 24.20 -27.44 17.43
CA GLN A 14 23.32 -26.28 17.46
C GLN A 14 22.00 -26.75 16.85
N VAL A 15 21.11 -27.27 17.70
CA VAL A 15 19.70 -27.43 17.39
C VAL A 15 19.17 -26.03 17.17
N GLU A 16 19.26 -25.64 15.90
CA GLU A 16 18.79 -24.38 15.37
C GLU A 16 17.30 -24.30 15.64
N ASN A 17 16.97 -23.63 16.74
CA ASN A 17 15.63 -23.42 17.21
C ASN A 17 15.00 -22.35 16.32
N TYR A 18 14.68 -22.69 15.06
CA TYR A 18 13.83 -21.89 14.17
C TYR A 18 12.36 -21.91 14.62
N ALA A 19 12.11 -21.96 15.92
CA ALA A 19 10.79 -21.95 16.49
C ALA A 19 10.28 -20.50 16.54
N ASN A 20 9.44 -20.19 15.55
CA ASN A 20 8.21 -19.41 15.74
C ASN A 20 8.37 -17.94 16.15
N ALA A 21 8.48 -17.06 15.15
CA ALA A 21 7.89 -15.73 15.24
C ALA A 21 7.42 -15.24 13.88
N HIS A 22 6.69 -16.08 13.14
CA HIS A 22 5.95 -15.63 11.96
C HIS A 22 4.81 -14.73 12.48
N HIS A 23 5.05 -13.41 12.57
CA HIS A 23 4.06 -12.42 13.01
C HIS A 23 2.98 -12.30 11.94
N ILE A 24 2.11 -13.31 11.87
CA ILE A 24 0.93 -13.32 11.03
C ILE A 24 0.02 -12.24 11.60
N VAL A 25 -0.17 -11.17 10.84
CA VAL A 25 -1.15 -10.13 11.15
C VAL A 25 -2.48 -10.83 11.41
N PRO A 26 -3.11 -10.66 12.58
CA PRO A 26 -4.28 -11.46 12.95
C PRO A 26 -5.36 -11.29 11.89
N ALA A 27 -5.82 -12.41 11.32
CA ALA A 27 -6.82 -12.41 10.25
C ALA A 27 -8.07 -11.60 10.61
N ALA A 28 -8.45 -11.60 11.90
CA ALA A 28 -9.54 -10.80 12.44
C ALA A 28 -9.39 -9.29 12.18
N LEU A 29 -8.17 -8.75 12.22
CA LEU A 29 -7.92 -7.34 11.93
C LEU A 29 -8.19 -7.04 10.44
N LEU A 30 -7.65 -7.88 9.55
CA LEU A 30 -7.85 -7.75 8.10
C LEU A 30 -9.34 -7.84 7.72
N THR A 31 -10.11 -8.75 8.35
CA THR A 31 -11.54 -8.87 8.11
C THR A 31 -12.32 -7.62 8.55
N LYS A 32 -11.96 -6.99 9.68
CA LYS A 32 -12.60 -5.72 10.12
C LYS A 32 -12.36 -4.59 9.12
N ILE A 33 -11.15 -4.52 8.57
CA ILE A 33 -10.74 -3.48 7.62
C ILE A 33 -11.38 -3.73 6.26
N LEU A 34 -11.51 -5.00 5.85
CA LEU A 34 -12.30 -5.40 4.68
C LEU A 34 -13.73 -4.89 4.80
N LEU A 35 -14.37 -5.10 5.95
CA LEU A 35 -15.75 -4.64 6.17
C LEU A 35 -15.85 -3.11 6.13
N ALA A 36 -14.86 -2.40 6.69
CA ALA A 36 -14.79 -0.95 6.59
C ALA A 36 -14.62 -0.48 5.13
N LEU A 37 -13.79 -1.15 4.32
CA LEU A 37 -13.64 -0.83 2.90
C LEU A 37 -14.94 -0.99 2.13
N VAL A 38 -15.69 -2.08 2.40
CA VAL A 38 -17.02 -2.32 1.83
C VAL A 38 -17.98 -1.21 2.24
N ALA A 39 -18.01 -0.82 3.52
CA ALA A 39 -18.84 0.29 4.00
C ALA A 39 -18.50 1.60 3.28
N LEU A 40 -17.21 1.92 3.10
CA LEU A 40 -16.79 3.06 2.30
C LEU A 40 -17.22 2.94 0.83
N THR A 41 -17.42 1.73 0.28
CA THR A 41 -17.82 1.54 -1.13
C THR A 41 -19.29 1.84 -1.28
N VAL A 42 -20.09 1.32 -0.35
CA VAL A 42 -21.50 1.67 -0.23
C VAL A 42 -21.63 3.17 -0.07
N LEU A 43 -20.82 3.81 0.78
CA LEU A 43 -20.81 5.26 0.93
C LEU A 43 -20.51 5.98 -0.40
N THR A 44 -19.51 5.56 -1.17
CA THR A 44 -19.22 6.16 -2.48
C THR A 44 -20.40 6.01 -3.44
N VAL A 45 -21.01 4.82 -3.53
CA VAL A 45 -22.16 4.58 -4.40
C VAL A 45 -23.36 5.41 -3.96
N VAL A 46 -23.60 5.52 -2.66
CA VAL A 46 -24.70 6.30 -2.11
C VAL A 46 -24.50 7.78 -2.41
N THR A 47 -23.31 8.31 -2.16
CA THR A 47 -22.96 9.69 -2.49
C THR A 47 -23.09 9.95 -3.99
N ALA A 48 -22.62 9.03 -4.84
CA ALA A 48 -22.67 9.21 -6.29
C ALA A 48 -24.08 9.11 -6.87
N LYS A 49 -24.96 8.25 -6.33
CA LYS A 49 -26.30 8.00 -6.90
C LYS A 49 -27.41 8.83 -6.25
N PHE A 50 -27.29 9.16 -4.97
CA PHE A 50 -28.38 9.80 -4.22
C PHE A 50 -28.06 11.24 -3.81
N VAL A 51 -26.79 11.68 -3.85
CA VAL A 51 -26.41 13.04 -3.46
C VAL A 51 -26.02 13.83 -4.70
N HIS A 52 -26.84 14.81 -5.08
CA HIS A 52 -26.57 15.68 -6.22
C HIS A 52 -25.62 16.81 -5.82
N LEU A 53 -24.33 16.49 -5.80
CA LEU A 53 -23.25 17.43 -5.43
C LEU A 53 -22.78 18.31 -6.61
N GLY A 54 -23.34 18.12 -7.81
CA GLY A 54 -22.96 18.88 -9.00
C GLY A 54 -21.44 18.83 -9.25
N ALA A 55 -20.80 19.99 -9.39
CA ALA A 55 -19.36 20.10 -9.59
C ALA A 55 -18.50 19.53 -8.43
N LEU A 56 -19.06 19.44 -7.21
CA LEU A 56 -18.36 18.88 -6.05
C LEU A 56 -18.40 17.35 -6.00
N ALA A 57 -19.21 16.69 -6.84
CA ALA A 57 -19.29 15.24 -6.86
C ALA A 57 -17.94 14.57 -7.13
N VAL A 58 -17.16 15.14 -8.07
CA VAL A 58 -15.87 14.59 -8.49
C VAL A 58 -14.81 14.71 -7.38
N PRO A 59 -14.53 15.90 -6.81
CA PRO A 59 -13.59 16.02 -5.68
C PRO A 59 -13.96 15.14 -4.49
N VAL A 60 -15.25 15.05 -4.15
CA VAL A 60 -15.72 14.23 -3.03
C VAL A 60 -15.50 12.74 -3.32
N ALA A 61 -15.79 12.28 -4.53
CA ALA A 61 -15.53 10.89 -4.93
C ALA A 61 -14.02 10.55 -4.84
N PHE A 62 -13.15 11.44 -5.31
CA PHE A 62 -11.70 11.28 -5.17
C PHE A 62 -11.23 11.29 -3.71
N GLY A 63 -11.82 12.14 -2.86
CA GLY A 63 -11.53 12.17 -1.43
C GLY A 63 -11.86 10.83 -0.74
N ILE A 64 -13.04 10.27 -1.01
CA ILE A 64 -13.43 8.96 -0.47
C ILE A 64 -12.51 7.87 -1.01
N ALA A 65 -12.19 7.90 -2.32
CA ALA A 65 -11.27 6.95 -2.94
C ALA A 65 -9.87 6.99 -2.31
N LEU A 66 -9.36 8.18 -1.97
CA LEU A 66 -8.06 8.34 -1.31
C LEU A 66 -8.05 7.69 0.08
N VAL A 67 -9.11 7.89 0.88
CA VAL A 67 -9.21 7.26 2.21
C VAL A 67 -9.20 5.73 2.09
N LYS A 68 -9.91 5.17 1.12
CA LYS A 68 -9.90 3.73 0.84
C LYS A 68 -8.49 3.26 0.48
N ALA A 69 -7.82 3.98 -0.42
CA ALA A 69 -6.46 3.65 -0.85
C ALA A 69 -5.49 3.65 0.35
N LEU A 70 -5.53 4.66 1.20
CA LEU A 70 -4.69 4.73 2.41
C LEU A 70 -4.95 3.56 3.36
N MET A 71 -6.21 3.14 3.52
CA MET A 71 -6.56 1.99 4.34
C MET A 71 -6.04 0.67 3.74
N VAL A 72 -6.11 0.51 2.42
CA VAL A 72 -5.52 -0.65 1.72
C VAL A 72 -3.99 -0.66 1.88
N MET A 73 -3.33 0.46 1.61
CA MET A 73 -1.86 0.53 1.70
C MET A 73 -1.37 0.31 3.12
N GLY A 74 -2.03 0.92 4.12
CA GLY A 74 -1.61 0.77 5.51
C GLY A 74 -1.76 -0.65 6.05
N TYR A 75 -2.86 -1.34 5.71
CA TYR A 75 -3.22 -2.59 6.39
C TYR A 75 -3.12 -3.84 5.52
N PHE A 76 -3.57 -3.81 4.27
CA PHE A 76 -3.53 -5.00 3.39
C PHE A 76 -2.15 -5.22 2.77
N MET A 77 -1.46 -4.14 2.40
CA MET A 77 -0.06 -4.22 1.98
C MET A 77 0.90 -4.42 3.15
N GLY A 78 0.40 -4.44 4.39
CA GLY A 78 1.23 -4.62 5.57
C GLY A 78 2.20 -3.46 5.85
N LEU A 79 2.15 -2.34 5.10
CA LEU A 79 3.09 -1.22 5.22
C LEU A 79 3.17 -0.60 6.62
N LYS A 80 2.10 -0.76 7.43
CA LYS A 80 2.07 -0.37 8.85
C LYS A 80 2.90 -1.28 9.75
N TYR A 81 3.02 -2.55 9.41
CA TYR A 81 3.64 -3.60 10.21
C TYR A 81 4.99 -4.09 9.64
N ASP A 82 5.27 -3.75 8.38
CA ASP A 82 6.48 -4.13 7.65
C ASP A 82 7.65 -3.16 7.93
N THR A 83 8.84 -3.58 7.51
CA THR A 83 10.10 -2.84 7.55
C THR A 83 10.01 -1.47 6.85
N LYS A 84 10.79 -0.51 7.35
CA LYS A 84 10.84 0.87 6.83
C LYS A 84 11.20 0.93 5.33
N GLY A 85 11.94 -0.07 4.83
CA GLY A 85 12.33 -0.18 3.42
C GLY A 85 11.14 -0.31 2.47
N ASN A 86 10.19 -1.22 2.76
CA ASN A 86 9.01 -1.43 1.92
C ASN A 86 8.13 -0.16 1.82
N ARG A 87 8.06 0.62 2.90
CA ARG A 87 7.36 1.90 2.92
C ARG A 87 8.01 2.96 2.00
N ILE A 88 9.34 3.00 1.95
CA ILE A 88 10.07 3.94 1.07
C ILE A 88 9.89 3.55 -0.39
N ILE A 89 10.00 2.26 -0.73
CA ILE A 89 9.79 1.76 -2.10
C ILE A 89 8.36 2.08 -2.58
N PHE A 90 7.37 1.89 -1.70
CA PHE A 90 6.00 2.26 -2.02
C PHE A 90 5.85 3.78 -2.21
N ALA A 91 6.47 4.59 -1.35
CA ALA A 91 6.44 6.04 -1.45
C ALA A 91 7.10 6.55 -2.74
N THR A 92 8.21 5.96 -3.17
CA THR A 92 8.85 6.33 -4.45
C THR A 92 8.01 5.90 -5.65
N GLY A 93 7.35 4.75 -5.60
CA GLY A 93 6.36 4.35 -6.61
C GLY A 93 5.19 5.32 -6.69
N PHE A 94 4.65 5.75 -5.54
CA PHE A 94 3.57 6.74 -5.50
C PHE A 94 4.02 8.13 -5.95
N MET A 95 5.25 8.53 -5.64
CA MET A 95 5.87 9.75 -6.18
C MET A 95 6.02 9.69 -7.70
N GLY A 96 6.43 8.54 -8.24
CA GLY A 96 6.50 8.29 -9.68
C GLY A 96 5.11 8.37 -10.33
N LEU A 97 4.09 7.77 -9.72
CA LEU A 97 2.70 7.88 -10.16
C LEU A 97 2.24 9.34 -10.20
N ALA A 98 2.50 10.10 -9.13
CA ALA A 98 2.12 11.52 -9.06
C ALA A 98 2.81 12.35 -10.16
N LEU A 99 4.09 12.10 -10.41
CA LEU A 99 4.86 12.75 -11.47
C LEU A 99 4.30 12.43 -12.87
N LEU A 100 4.02 11.16 -13.16
CA LEU A 100 3.44 10.76 -14.44
C LEU A 100 2.03 11.31 -14.61
N PHE A 101 1.22 11.30 -13.56
CA PHE A 101 -0.14 11.85 -13.59
C PHE A 101 -0.11 13.36 -13.86
N PHE A 102 0.83 14.08 -13.23
CA PHE A 102 1.06 15.50 -13.49
C PHE A 102 1.44 15.75 -14.96
N PHE A 103 2.36 14.96 -15.52
CA PHE A 103 2.73 15.08 -16.92
C PHE A 103 1.57 14.78 -17.88
N CYS A 104 0.78 13.74 -17.62
CA CYS A 104 -0.44 13.45 -18.40
C CYS A 104 -1.47 14.59 -18.33
N ALA A 105 -1.64 15.21 -17.16
CA ALA A 105 -2.53 16.36 -17.02
C ALA A 105 -2.03 17.57 -17.83
N LEU A 106 -0.72 17.84 -17.82
CA LEU A 106 -0.11 18.89 -18.65
C LEU A 106 -0.23 18.59 -20.14
N ASP A 107 -0.03 17.35 -20.59
CA ASP A 107 -0.21 16.94 -21.98
C ASP A 107 -1.66 17.16 -22.44
N THR A 108 -2.62 16.75 -21.62
CA THR A 108 -4.05 16.96 -21.91
C THR A 108 -4.38 18.46 -22.02
N PHE A 109 -3.89 19.27 -21.08
CA PHE A 109 -4.12 20.72 -21.10
C PHE A 109 -3.50 21.39 -22.32
N SER A 110 -2.27 21.01 -22.67
CA SER A 110 -1.56 21.54 -23.85
C SER A 110 -2.29 21.21 -25.15
N ARG A 111 -2.85 20.00 -25.27
CA ARG A 111 -3.67 19.59 -26.43
C ARG A 111 -4.98 20.38 -26.53
N VAL A 112 -5.66 20.58 -25.39
CA VAL A 112 -6.91 21.38 -25.34
C VAL A 112 -6.66 22.83 -25.74
N LEU A 113 -5.54 23.41 -25.30
CA LEU A 113 -5.17 24.77 -25.67
C LEU A 113 -4.97 24.90 -27.19
N GLN A 114 -4.29 23.93 -27.81
CA GLN A 114 -4.07 23.91 -29.26
C GLN A 114 -5.34 23.65 -30.05
N SER A 115 -6.25 22.78 -29.59
CA SER A 115 -7.54 22.57 -30.26
C SER A 115 -8.39 23.84 -30.27
N ASN A 116 -8.31 24.68 -29.23
CA ASN A 116 -9.09 25.92 -29.17
C ASN A 116 -8.53 27.05 -30.05
N THR A 117 -7.27 26.95 -30.50
CA THR A 117 -6.63 27.96 -31.35
C THR A 117 -6.70 27.67 -32.85
N LEU A 118 -7.21 26.50 -33.26
CA LEU A 118 -7.32 26.07 -34.67
C LEU A 118 -8.76 26.14 -35.22
N PHE A 119 -9.63 26.94 -34.60
CA PHE A 119 -10.98 27.26 -35.09
C PHE A 119 -11.20 28.77 -35.12
#